data_AF-A0A0G4NE20-F1
#
_entry.id   AF-A0A0G4NE20-F1
#
_cell.length_a   1.000
_cell.length_b   1.000
_cell.length_c   1.000
_cell.angle_alpha   90.00
_cell.angle_beta   90.00
_cell.angle_gamma   90.00
#
_symmetry.space_group_name_H-M   'P 1'
#
loop_
_entity.id
_entity.type
_entity.pdbx_description
1 polymer ?
#
loop_
_entity_poly.entity_id
_entity_poly.type
_entity_poly.pdbx_seq_one_letter_code
_entity_poly.pdbx_strand_id
1 'polypeptide(L)'
;GFAGLFWCFITTTAAYSTVVFSLAEMASMAPTSGGQYHWVSEFSPPSYQKVLSYASGWMTTLGWLASLASSVYVLAYQVQACINATNPDYAFTSWQITLLMWAILFLTVMFNTYGTPFFPQLETASLIGHIVGFFVVMIPLWVLCDKNSARDVFLTFQDQSGWENMGAAYLTSQIYIMWCCFG
;
A
#
# COMPACT_ATOMS: atom_id res chain seq x y z
N GLY A 1 17.76 -4.73 7.53
CA GLY A 1 17.90 -4.90 9.01
C GLY A 1 16.94 -3.99 9.75
N PHE A 2 16.76 -4.17 11.07
CA PHE A 2 15.78 -3.42 11.88
C PHE A 2 15.97 -1.90 11.85
N ALA A 3 17.21 -1.42 11.95
CA ALA A 3 17.53 0.01 11.84
C ALA A 3 17.12 0.62 10.51
N GLY A 4 17.33 -0.11 9.41
CA GLY A 4 16.89 0.29 8.08
C GLY A 4 15.38 0.50 8.04
N LEU A 5 14.61 -0.47 8.53
CA LEU A 5 13.14 -0.38 8.55
C LEU A 5 12.66 0.78 9.43
N PHE A 6 13.21 0.93 10.64
CA PHE A 6 12.82 1.99 11.57
C PHE A 6 13.07 3.38 10.98
N TRP A 7 14.30 3.65 10.53
CA TRP A 7 14.65 4.97 10.00
C TRP A 7 13.99 5.25 8.66
N CYS A 8 13.85 4.23 7.80
CA CYS A 8 13.09 4.36 6.55
C CYS A 8 11.63 4.72 6.85
N PHE A 9 11.01 4.11 7.85
CA PHE A 9 9.64 4.44 8.25
C PHE A 9 9.50 5.92 8.63
N ILE A 10 10.39 6.42 9.48
CA ILE A 10 10.38 7.81 9.93
C ILE A 10 10.62 8.79 8.78
N THR A 11 11.65 8.57 7.96
CA THR A 11 11.98 9.50 6.87
C THR A 11 10.92 9.49 5.77
N THR A 12 10.41 8.31 5.39
CA THR A 12 9.34 8.19 4.40
C THR A 12 8.05 8.83 4.88
N THR A 13 7.65 8.61 6.15
CA THR A 13 6.45 9.24 6.70
C THR A 13 6.59 10.76 6.74
N ALA A 14 7.74 11.27 7.19
CA ALA A 14 7.99 12.72 7.23
C ALA A 14 7.95 13.35 5.82
N ALA A 15 8.62 12.72 4.84
CA ALA A 15 8.60 13.19 3.45
C ALA A 15 7.18 13.12 2.85
N TYR A 16 6.49 11.99 3.02
CA TYR A 16 5.13 11.80 2.50
C TYR A 16 4.13 12.78 3.13
N SER A 17 4.29 13.12 4.42
CA SER A 17 3.44 14.10 5.10
C SER A 17 3.44 15.47 4.41
N THR A 18 4.57 15.89 3.82
CA THR A 18 4.61 17.15 3.07
C THR A 18 3.71 17.13 1.83
N VAL A 19 3.65 15.99 1.13
CA VAL A 19 2.76 15.77 0.00
C VAL A 19 1.31 15.79 0.46
N VAL A 20 1.01 15.11 1.58
CA VAL A 20 -0.34 15.09 2.17
C VAL A 20 -0.78 16.49 2.60
N PHE A 21 0.10 17.29 3.20
CA PHE A 21 -0.22 18.67 3.58
C PHE A 21 -0.50 19.56 2.37
N SER A 22 0.27 19.44 1.27
CA SER A 22 -0.03 20.16 0.03
C SER A 22 -1.38 19.74 -0.57
N LEU A 23 -1.73 18.44 -0.52
CA LEU A 23 -3.04 17.95 -0.95
C LEU A 23 -4.16 18.48 -0.04
N ALA A 24 -3.93 18.55 1.26
CA ALA A 24 -4.89 19.08 2.22
C ALA A 24 -5.16 20.57 2.00
N GLU A 25 -4.13 21.36 1.68
CA GLU A 25 -4.28 22.77 1.31
C GLU A 25 -5.15 22.93 0.06
N MET A 26 -4.86 22.17 -1.01
CA MET A 26 -5.67 22.20 -2.23
C MET A 26 -7.13 21.75 -1.98
N ALA A 27 -7.33 20.70 -1.19
CA ALA A 27 -8.66 20.24 -0.81
C ALA A 27 -9.42 21.29 0.02
N SER A 28 -8.73 22.07 0.86
CA SER A 28 -9.35 23.15 1.64
C SER A 28 -9.75 24.35 0.79
N MET A 29 -8.98 24.66 -0.27
CA MET A 29 -9.27 25.77 -1.18
C MET A 29 -10.38 25.43 -2.18
N ALA A 30 -10.34 24.21 -2.73
CA ALA A 30 -11.22 23.77 -3.80
C ALA A 30 -11.69 22.32 -3.55
N PRO A 31 -12.71 22.10 -2.70
CA PRO A 31 -13.24 20.77 -2.44
C PRO A 31 -14.04 20.28 -3.65
N THR A 32 -13.36 19.69 -4.63
CA THR A 32 -13.97 19.17 -5.86
C THR A 32 -13.84 17.65 -5.92
N SER A 33 -14.83 16.98 -6.51
CA SER A 33 -14.79 15.53 -6.72
C SER A 33 -13.79 15.10 -7.81
N GLY A 34 -13.23 16.04 -8.56
CA GLY A 34 -12.21 15.79 -9.58
C GLY A 34 -10.79 15.62 -9.01
N GLY A 35 -10.58 15.89 -7.72
CA GLY A 35 -9.30 15.65 -7.06
C GLY A 35 -8.10 16.30 -7.77
N GLN A 36 -6.98 15.57 -7.83
CA GLN A 36 -5.69 16.10 -8.26
C GLN A 36 -5.69 16.70 -9.67
N TYR A 37 -6.26 16.02 -10.68
CA TYR A 37 -6.25 16.52 -12.05
C TYR A 37 -7.05 17.82 -12.20
N HIS A 38 -8.12 17.97 -11.40
CA HIS A 38 -8.94 19.18 -11.38
C HIS A 38 -8.20 20.33 -10.69
N TRP A 39 -7.53 20.08 -9.56
CA TRP A 39 -6.69 21.10 -8.91
C TRP A 39 -5.56 21.55 -9.82
N VAL A 40 -4.93 20.63 -10.55
CA VAL A 40 -3.91 20.98 -11.54
C VAL A 40 -4.52 21.86 -12.64
N SER A 41 -5.74 21.57 -13.11
CA SER A 41 -6.38 22.44 -14.08
C SER A 41 -6.75 23.81 -13.52
N GLU A 42 -7.04 23.94 -12.22
CA GLU A 42 -7.44 25.24 -11.64
C GLU A 42 -6.23 26.13 -11.35
N PHE A 43 -5.14 25.56 -10.83
CA PHE A 43 -4.03 26.32 -10.27
C PHE A 43 -2.80 26.43 -11.18
N SER A 44 -2.77 25.72 -12.31
CA SER A 44 -1.63 25.80 -13.23
C SER A 44 -1.75 26.96 -14.23
N PRO A 45 -0.63 27.47 -14.76
CA PRO A 45 -0.65 28.55 -15.75
C PRO A 45 -1.48 28.17 -16.99
N PRO A 46 -2.24 29.11 -17.60
CA PRO A 46 -3.14 28.83 -18.72
C PRO A 46 -2.47 28.14 -19.92
N SER A 47 -1.17 28.39 -20.13
CA SER A 47 -0.39 27.78 -21.23
C SER A 47 -0.14 26.28 -21.07
N TYR A 48 -0.09 25.78 -19.82
CA TYR A 48 0.25 24.38 -19.52
C TYR A 48 -0.92 23.59 -18.91
N GLN A 49 -2.03 24.26 -18.61
CA GLN A 49 -3.17 23.73 -17.88
C GLN A 49 -3.68 22.39 -18.39
N LYS A 50 -3.92 22.27 -19.69
CA LYS A 50 -4.41 21.03 -20.30
C LYS A 50 -3.40 19.90 -20.17
N VAL A 51 -2.14 20.16 -20.53
CA VAL A 51 -1.08 19.14 -20.53
C VAL A 51 -0.83 18.61 -19.12
N LEU A 52 -0.71 19.50 -18.13
CA LEU A 52 -0.45 19.11 -16.75
C LEU A 52 -1.64 18.38 -16.14
N SER A 53 -2.87 18.83 -16.41
CA SER A 53 -4.08 18.15 -15.93
C SER A 53 -4.22 16.75 -16.53
N TYR A 54 -3.99 16.59 -17.84
CA TYR A 54 -3.99 15.26 -18.47
C TYR A 54 -2.90 14.36 -17.90
N ALA A 55 -1.68 14.87 -17.73
CA ALA A 55 -0.58 14.10 -17.15
C ALA A 55 -0.92 13.64 -15.73
N SER A 56 -1.46 14.54 -14.88
CA SER A 56 -1.91 14.20 -13.53
C SER A 56 -2.99 13.13 -13.54
N GLY A 57 -4.03 13.28 -14.36
CA GLY A 57 -5.11 12.29 -14.46
C GLY A 57 -4.65 10.91 -14.93
N TRP A 58 -3.73 10.85 -15.91
CA TRP A 58 -3.13 9.59 -16.36
C TRP A 58 -2.29 8.94 -15.27
N MET A 59 -1.47 9.71 -14.55
CA MET A 59 -0.67 9.18 -13.44
C MET A 59 -1.56 8.61 -12.32
N THR A 60 -2.64 9.30 -11.96
CA THR A 60 -3.61 8.79 -10.99
C THR A 60 -4.28 7.51 -11.47
N THR A 61 -4.68 7.45 -12.75
CA THR A 61 -5.32 6.26 -13.34
C THR A 61 -4.37 5.05 -13.34
N LEU A 62 -3.11 5.24 -13.74
CA LEU A 62 -2.10 4.19 -13.69
C LEU A 62 -1.82 3.73 -12.26
N GLY A 63 -1.81 4.66 -11.30
CA GLY A 63 -1.68 4.34 -9.88
C GLY A 63 -2.80 3.42 -9.37
N TRP A 64 -4.05 3.73 -9.71
CA TRP A 64 -5.19 2.88 -9.34
C TRP A 64 -5.15 1.50 -10.01
N LEU A 65 -4.77 1.43 -11.29
CA LEU A 65 -4.63 0.15 -11.99
C LEU A 65 -3.52 -0.71 -11.39
N ALA A 66 -2.36 -0.12 -11.09
CA ALA A 66 -1.25 -0.82 -10.45
C ALA A 66 -1.61 -1.27 -9.03
N SER A 67 -2.35 -0.44 -8.29
CA SER A 67 -2.85 -0.79 -6.96
C SER A 67 -3.78 -1.99 -7.00
N LEU A 68 -4.78 -1.99 -7.88
CA LEU A 68 -5.68 -3.14 -8.04
C LEU A 68 -4.91 -4.42 -8.42
N ALA A 69 -3.98 -4.33 -9.37
CA ALA A 69 -3.17 -5.48 -9.78
C ALA A 69 -2.34 -6.03 -8.62
N SER A 70 -1.72 -5.15 -7.82
CA SER A 70 -0.95 -5.51 -6.62
C SER A 70 -1.83 -6.17 -5.56
N SER A 71 -3.01 -5.61 -5.26
CA SER A 71 -3.92 -6.17 -4.26
C SER A 71 -4.41 -7.57 -4.63
N VAL A 72 -4.78 -7.79 -5.90
CA VAL A 72 -5.22 -9.10 -6.39
C VAL A 72 -4.07 -10.12 -6.32
N TYR A 73 -2.84 -9.70 -6.63
CA TYR A 73 -1.65 -10.53 -6.48
C TYR A 73 -1.44 -10.93 -5.01
N VAL A 74 -1.45 -9.97 -4.08
CA VAL A 74 -1.27 -10.25 -2.64
C VAL A 74 -2.35 -11.21 -2.12
N LEU A 75 -3.61 -11.01 -2.49
CA LEU A 75 -4.70 -11.90 -2.08
C LEU A 75 -4.51 -13.34 -2.59
N ALA A 76 -4.11 -13.51 -3.84
CA ALA A 76 -3.85 -14.83 -4.41
C ALA A 76 -2.71 -15.55 -3.67
N TYR A 77 -1.62 -14.85 -3.36
CA TYR A 77 -0.50 -15.39 -2.59
C TYR A 77 -0.86 -15.65 -1.13
N GLN A 78 -1.75 -14.86 -0.53
CA GLN A 78 -2.22 -15.10 0.83
C GLN A 78 -3.03 -16.40 0.92
N VAL A 79 -3.90 -16.66 -0.06
CA VAL A 79 -4.64 -17.94 -0.15
C VAL A 79 -3.67 -19.11 -0.32
N GLN A 80 -2.67 -18.96 -1.19
CA GLN A 80 -1.61 -19.96 -1.35
C GLN A 80 -0.87 -20.22 -0.03
N ALA A 81 -0.51 -19.17 0.71
CA ALA A 81 0.18 -19.29 2.00
C ALA A 81 -0.66 -20.08 3.02
N CYS A 82 -1.98 -19.83 3.08
CA CYS A 82 -2.90 -20.58 3.94
C CYS A 82 -2.97 -22.08 3.55
N ILE A 83 -3.00 -22.38 2.25
CA ILE A 83 -3.04 -23.78 1.76
C ILE A 83 -1.71 -24.48 2.07
N ASN A 84 -0.59 -23.82 1.81
CA ASN A 84 0.75 -24.35 2.07
C ASN A 84 0.96 -24.65 3.58
N ALA A 85 0.37 -23.84 4.47
CA ALA A 85 0.41 -24.10 5.91
C ALA A 85 -0.31 -25.40 6.32
N THR A 86 -1.28 -25.87 5.53
CA THR A 86 -2.05 -27.10 5.81
C THR A 86 -1.53 -28.30 5.01
N ASN A 87 -1.06 -28.07 3.79
CA ASN A 87 -0.50 -29.09 2.91
C ASN A 87 0.82 -28.59 2.30
N PRO A 88 1.95 -28.82 2.99
CA PRO A 88 3.26 -28.30 2.57
C PRO A 88 3.78 -28.85 1.24
N ASP A 89 3.27 -30.01 0.81
CA ASP A 89 3.69 -30.67 -0.43
C ASP A 89 2.95 -30.13 -1.66
N TYR A 90 1.91 -29.32 -1.46
CA TYR A 90 1.13 -28.75 -2.56
C TYR A 90 1.81 -27.50 -3.13
N ALA A 91 2.58 -27.70 -4.20
CA ALA A 91 3.17 -26.60 -4.96
C ALA A 91 2.17 -26.04 -5.97
N PHE A 92 1.68 -24.82 -5.71
CA PHE A 92 0.94 -24.06 -6.71
C PHE A 92 1.82 -23.71 -7.90
N THR A 93 1.36 -24.05 -9.09
CA THR A 93 2.01 -23.65 -10.33
C THR A 93 1.60 -22.22 -10.71
N SER A 94 2.47 -21.49 -11.43
CA SER A 94 2.23 -20.08 -11.74
C SER A 94 0.90 -19.82 -12.47
N TRP A 95 0.46 -20.74 -13.35
CA TRP A 95 -0.81 -20.58 -14.05
C TRP A 95 -2.03 -20.71 -13.12
N GLN A 96 -1.96 -21.54 -12.08
CA GLN A 96 -3.03 -21.67 -11.09
C GLN A 96 -3.19 -20.38 -10.28
N ILE A 97 -2.07 -19.73 -9.95
CA ILE A 97 -2.08 -18.42 -9.29
C ILE A 97 -2.75 -17.39 -10.21
N THR A 98 -2.41 -17.38 -11.50
CA THR A 98 -3.06 -16.47 -12.46
C THR A 98 -4.58 -16.68 -12.54
N LEU A 99 -5.05 -17.92 -12.54
CA LEU A 99 -6.50 -18.20 -12.52
C LEU A 99 -7.17 -17.73 -11.23
N LEU A 100 -6.49 -17.91 -10.08
CA LEU A 100 -6.98 -17.41 -8.80
C LEU A 100 -7.06 -15.87 -8.80
N MET A 101 -6.06 -15.20 -9.36
CA MET A 101 -6.07 -13.75 -9.55
C MET A 101 -7.25 -13.30 -10.42
N TRP A 102 -7.51 -13.99 -11.54
CA TRP A 102 -8.68 -13.69 -12.39
C TRP A 102 -10.02 -13.93 -11.67
N ALA A 103 -10.12 -14.99 -10.87
CA ALA A 103 -11.31 -15.26 -10.07
C ALA A 103 -11.57 -14.15 -9.04
N ILE A 104 -10.54 -13.72 -8.31
CA ILE A 104 -10.61 -12.60 -7.36
C ILE A 104 -10.99 -11.31 -8.09
N LEU A 105 -10.37 -11.02 -9.23
CA LEU A 105 -10.68 -9.83 -10.02
C LEU A 105 -12.15 -9.80 -10.48
N PHE A 106 -12.67 -10.92 -11.00
CA PHE A 106 -14.05 -11.03 -11.41
C PHE A 106 -15.01 -10.80 -10.23
N LEU A 107 -14.71 -11.39 -9.07
CA LEU A 107 -15.48 -11.18 -7.84
C LEU A 107 -15.45 -9.69 -7.43
N THR A 108 -14.29 -9.05 -7.46
CA THR A 108 -14.15 -7.61 -7.16
C THR A 108 -14.99 -6.75 -8.10
N VAL A 109 -15.00 -7.04 -9.41
CA VAL A 109 -15.82 -6.31 -10.38
C VAL A 109 -17.32 -6.50 -10.10
N MET A 110 -17.75 -7.73 -9.80
CA MET A 110 -19.16 -8.00 -9.44
C MET A 110 -19.56 -7.24 -8.17
N PHE A 111 -18.75 -7.29 -7.11
CA PHE A 111 -19.01 -6.55 -5.88
C PHE A 111 -18.98 -5.04 -6.10
N ASN A 112 -18.09 -4.52 -6.95
CA ASN A 112 -18.05 -3.10 -7.26
C ASN A 112 -19.29 -2.63 -8.03
N THR A 113 -19.83 -3.48 -8.90
CA THR A 113 -21.00 -3.17 -9.73
C THR A 113 -22.31 -3.27 -8.96
N TYR A 114 -22.47 -4.29 -8.10
CA TYR A 114 -23.75 -4.61 -7.45
C TYR A 114 -23.77 -4.36 -5.93
N GLY A 115 -22.59 -4.22 -5.31
CA GLY A 115 -22.41 -4.17 -3.85
C GLY A 115 -22.43 -2.78 -3.24
N THR A 116 -22.71 -1.72 -4.00
CA THR A 116 -22.69 -0.33 -3.52
C THR A 116 -23.47 -0.11 -2.21
N PRO A 117 -24.66 -0.70 -2.00
CA PRO A 117 -25.40 -0.52 -0.75
C PRO A 117 -24.74 -1.15 0.49
N PHE A 118 -23.82 -2.10 0.30
CA PHE A 118 -23.14 -2.84 1.37
C PHE A 118 -21.77 -2.26 1.73
N PHE A 119 -21.25 -1.31 0.94
CA PHE A 119 -19.92 -0.74 1.16
C PHE A 119 -19.73 -0.07 2.52
N PRO A 120 -20.67 0.74 3.02
CA PRO A 120 -20.49 1.40 4.32
C PRO A 120 -20.32 0.38 5.47
N GLN A 121 -21.08 -0.71 5.44
CA GLN A 121 -20.98 -1.77 6.44
C GLN A 121 -19.69 -2.56 6.30
N LEU A 122 -19.26 -2.87 5.07
CA LEU A 122 -18.01 -3.57 4.81
C LEU A 122 -16.81 -2.74 5.25
N GLU A 123 -16.81 -1.44 4.98
CA GLU A 123 -15.75 -0.51 5.39
C GLU A 123 -15.65 -0.45 6.93
N THR A 124 -16.79 -0.32 7.62
CA THR A 124 -16.84 -0.32 9.08
C THR A 124 -16.33 -1.65 9.65
N ALA A 125 -16.77 -2.78 9.09
CA ALA A 125 -16.32 -4.10 9.52
C ALA A 125 -14.82 -4.30 9.24
N SER A 126 -14.32 -3.80 8.11
CA SER A 126 -12.90 -3.81 7.77
C SER A 126 -12.09 -3.01 8.78
N LEU A 127 -12.51 -1.78 9.12
CA LEU A 127 -11.84 -0.95 10.12
C LEU A 127 -11.75 -1.66 11.48
N ILE A 128 -12.88 -2.21 11.96
CA ILE A 128 -12.91 -2.97 13.21
C ILE A 128 -11.97 -4.19 13.12
N GLY A 129 -12.04 -4.93 12.02
CA GLY A 129 -11.19 -6.10 11.76
C GLY A 129 -9.70 -5.78 11.76
N HIS A 130 -9.29 -4.66 11.15
CA HIS A 130 -7.90 -4.21 11.13
C HIS A 130 -7.42 -3.78 12.51
N ILE A 131 -8.23 -3.04 13.28
CA ILE A 131 -7.89 -2.64 14.64
C ILE A 131 -7.73 -3.88 15.53
N VAL A 132 -8.68 -4.81 15.47
CA VAL A 132 -8.61 -6.07 16.24
C VAL A 132 -7.41 -6.90 15.79
N GLY A 133 -7.22 -7.06 14.48
CA GLY A 133 -6.09 -7.79 13.88
C GLY A 133 -4.74 -7.23 14.30
N PHE A 134 -4.61 -5.91 14.37
CA PHE A 134 -3.41 -5.23 14.88
C PHE A 134 -3.08 -5.71 16.29
N PHE A 135 -4.04 -5.73 17.23
CA PHE A 135 -3.80 -6.21 18.59
C PHE A 135 -3.57 -7.74 18.64
N VAL A 136 -4.28 -8.50 17.83
CA VAL A 136 -4.11 -9.97 17.73
C VAL A 136 -2.71 -10.35 17.26
N VAL A 137 -2.07 -9.55 16.41
CA VAL A 137 -0.68 -9.75 15.98
C VAL A 137 0.31 -9.14 16.96
N MET A 138 0.04 -7.93 17.44
CA MET A 138 0.98 -7.17 18.28
C MET A 138 1.15 -7.77 19.68
N ILE A 139 0.06 -8.22 20.33
CA ILE A 139 0.13 -8.74 21.71
C ILE A 139 0.97 -10.03 21.80
N PRO A 140 0.76 -11.07 20.97
CA PRO A 140 1.59 -12.26 21.00
C PRO A 140 3.06 -11.96 20.69
N LEU A 141 3.34 -11.10 19.71
CA LEU A 141 4.72 -10.71 19.41
C LEU A 141 5.37 -9.98 20.59
N TRP A 142 4.63 -9.14 21.31
CA TRP A 142 5.14 -8.42 22.46
C TRP A 142 5.41 -9.32 23.68
N VAL A 143 4.55 -10.31 23.91
CA VAL A 143 4.62 -11.20 25.08
C VAL A 143 5.55 -12.39 24.85
N LEU A 144 5.54 -12.99 23.66
CA LEU A 144 6.21 -14.27 23.38
C LEU A 144 7.57 -14.13 22.70
N CYS A 145 7.85 -13.00 22.04
CA CYS A 145 9.08 -12.84 21.26
C CYS A 145 10.20 -12.23 22.10
N ASP A 146 11.43 -12.70 21.87
CA ASP A 146 12.62 -12.11 22.48
C ASP A 146 12.86 -10.70 21.95
N LYS A 147 13.20 -9.78 22.85
CA LYS A 147 13.40 -8.37 22.51
C LYS A 147 14.80 -8.15 21.95
N ASN A 148 14.87 -7.58 20.75
CA ASN A 148 16.13 -7.14 20.16
C ASN A 148 16.77 -6.01 20.98
N SER A 149 18.10 -5.94 20.98
CA SER A 149 18.81 -4.86 21.66
C SER A 149 18.53 -3.51 20.98
N ALA A 150 18.56 -2.41 21.75
CA ALA A 150 18.38 -1.07 21.20
C ALA A 150 19.40 -0.73 20.10
N ARG A 151 20.63 -1.27 20.22
CA ARG A 151 21.67 -1.12 19.20
C ARG A 151 21.24 -1.78 17.89
N ASP A 152 20.68 -2.98 17.95
CA ASP A 152 20.24 -3.70 16.74
C ASP A 152 19.07 -3.01 16.06
N VAL A 153 18.14 -2.49 16.86
CA VAL A 153 16.95 -1.78 16.37
C VAL A 153 17.31 -0.43 15.75
N PHE A 154 18.24 0.34 16.31
CA PHE A 154 18.47 1.72 15.87
C PHE A 154 19.76 1.94 15.07
N LEU A 155 20.77 1.06 15.21
CA LEU A 155 22.12 1.31 14.68
C LEU A 155 22.64 0.19 13.77
N THR A 156 22.06 -1.01 13.79
CA THR A 156 22.51 -2.13 12.95
C THR A 156 21.80 -2.15 11.60
N PHE A 157 22.46 -1.58 10.59
CA PHE A 157 22.00 -1.63 9.20
C PHE A 157 22.50 -2.90 8.51
N GLN A 158 21.61 -3.54 7.76
CA GLN A 158 21.92 -4.74 6.97
C GLN A 158 21.15 -4.65 5.66
N ASP A 159 21.88 -4.83 4.57
CA ASP A 159 21.34 -4.91 3.22
C ASP A 159 21.11 -6.38 2.88
N GLN A 160 19.85 -6.72 2.58
CA GLN A 160 19.42 -8.03 2.07
C GLN A 160 18.63 -7.88 0.77
N SER A 161 18.72 -6.70 0.15
CA SER A 161 17.89 -6.30 -0.98
C SER A 161 18.43 -6.77 -2.33
N GLY A 162 19.70 -7.20 -2.37
CA GLY A 162 20.39 -7.62 -3.60
C GLY A 162 20.90 -6.46 -4.47
N TRP A 163 20.74 -5.20 -4.05
CA TRP A 163 21.19 -4.02 -4.80
C TRP A 163 22.68 -3.72 -4.67
N GLU A 164 23.41 -4.48 -3.84
CA GLU A 164 24.84 -4.29 -3.49
C GLU A 164 25.19 -2.88 -2.99
N ASN A 165 24.18 -2.04 -2.72
CA ASN A 165 24.31 -0.65 -2.34
C ASN A 165 23.20 -0.31 -1.34
N MET A 166 23.62 -0.01 -0.11
CA MET A 166 22.72 0.32 0.99
C MET A 166 21.81 1.52 0.70
N GLY A 167 22.27 2.52 -0.05
CA GLY A 167 21.47 3.68 -0.41
C GLY A 167 20.35 3.32 -1.39
N ALA A 168 20.66 2.54 -2.43
CA ALA A 168 19.66 2.03 -3.37
C ALA A 168 18.66 1.09 -2.68
N ALA A 169 19.16 0.21 -1.81
CA ALA A 169 18.35 -0.64 -0.94
C ALA A 169 17.39 0.17 -0.06
N TYR A 170 17.88 1.27 0.51
CA TYR A 170 17.08 2.15 1.36
C TYR A 170 15.96 2.85 0.57
N LEU A 171 16.29 3.44 -0.59
CA LEU A 171 15.31 4.14 -1.44
C LEU A 171 14.23 3.20 -1.98
N THR A 172 14.62 2.00 -2.42
CA THR A 172 13.65 0.99 -2.87
C THR A 172 12.76 0.48 -1.73
N SER A 173 13.27 0.43 -0.51
CA SER A 173 12.50 0.03 0.67
C SER A 173 11.40 1.04 1.06
N GLN A 174 11.53 2.31 0.66
CA GLN A 174 10.52 3.34 0.95
C GLN A 174 9.15 2.98 0.36
N ILE A 175 9.12 2.21 -0.73
CA ILE A 175 7.88 1.77 -1.39
C ILE A 175 6.99 0.98 -0.42
N TYR A 176 7.57 0.06 0.36
CA TYR A 176 6.80 -0.75 1.32
C TYR A 176 6.16 0.12 2.40
N ILE A 177 6.87 1.14 2.88
CA ILE A 177 6.34 2.05 3.90
C ILE A 177 5.26 2.94 3.32
N MET A 178 5.41 3.41 2.07
CA MET A 178 4.36 4.18 1.41
C MET A 178 3.04 3.41 1.34
N TRP A 179 3.07 2.09 1.13
CA TRP A 179 1.88 1.24 1.21
C TRP A 179 1.26 1.21 2.62
N CYS A 180 2.08 1.18 3.68
CA CYS A 180 1.57 1.26 5.05
C CYS A 180 0.94 2.62 5.36
N CYS A 181 1.46 3.70 4.78
CA CYS A 181 0.94 5.06 5.00
C CYS A 181 -0.31 5.38 4.16
N PHE A 182 -0.57 4.62 3.09
CA PHE A 182 -1.69 4.88 2.18
C PHE A 182 -3.06 4.50 2.79
N GLY A 183 -3.06 3.58 3.77
CA GLY A 183 -4.27 3.01 4.38
C GLY A 183 -4.74 1.76 3.66
#